data_AF-A0A940YH77-F1
#
_entry.id   AF-A0A940YH77-F1
#
_cell.length_a   1.000
_cell.length_b   1.000
_cell.length_c   1.000
_cell.angle_alpha   90.00
_cell.angle_beta   90.00
_cell.angle_gamma   90.00
#
_symmetry.space_group_name_H-M   'P 1'
#
loop_
_entity.id
_entity.type
_entity.pdbx_description
1 polymer ?
#
loop_
_entity_poly.entity_id
_entity_poly.type
_entity_poly.pdbx_seq_one_letter_code
_entity_poly.pdbx_strand_id
1 'polypeptide(L)'
;MPLLQLIAGPNGAGKTTLFERVLSPITRLPFINADVLARQHWPGDEEAHGHEAAALAAQARQQALAQGLSFVAETVFSHPSKLALVQDAQARGYLVHLHVVLVPVELSVARVKLRSAQGGHSVPEERVRERHQRLWSLLAQAAQRADSTRVYDNSSARHPFRLAATYEHGRALGPIELPTWSPWLEPRP
;
A
#
# COMPACT_ATOMS: atom_id res chain seq x y z
N MET A 1 9.17 17.56 10.90
CA MET A 1 9.63 16.23 10.43
C MET A 1 8.83 15.87 9.18
N PRO A 2 9.47 15.39 8.11
CA PRO A 2 8.76 14.94 6.92
C PRO A 2 8.01 13.63 7.18
N LEU A 3 6.95 13.38 6.41
CA LEU A 3 6.02 12.27 6.60
C LEU A 3 5.89 11.42 5.34
N LEU A 4 6.08 10.12 5.49
CA LEU A 4 5.77 9.10 4.48
C LEU A 4 4.49 8.37 4.88
N GLN A 5 3.41 8.60 4.13
CA GLN A 5 2.20 7.77 4.22
C GLN A 5 2.33 6.60 3.23
N LEU A 6 2.58 5.40 3.73
CA LEU A 6 2.78 4.22 2.89
C LEU A 6 1.53 3.34 2.91
N ILE A 7 0.84 3.23 1.78
CA ILE A 7 -0.34 2.37 1.64
C ILE A 7 0.08 1.03 1.04
N ALA A 8 -0.26 -0.06 1.72
CA ALA A 8 0.15 -1.39 1.34
C ALA A 8 -0.96 -2.43 1.45
N GLY A 9 -0.85 -3.52 0.68
CA GLY A 9 -1.86 -4.57 0.60
C GLY A 9 -1.98 -5.18 -0.80
N PRO A 10 -2.69 -6.30 -0.95
CA PRO A 10 -2.73 -7.07 -2.19
C PRO A 10 -3.32 -6.28 -3.37
N ASN A 11 -3.14 -6.79 -4.57
CA ASN A 11 -3.89 -6.31 -5.74
C ASN A 11 -5.41 -6.36 -5.44
N GLY A 12 -6.21 -5.44 -6.00
CA GLY A 12 -7.66 -5.41 -5.73
C GLY A 12 -8.09 -5.05 -4.29
N ALA A 13 -7.16 -4.75 -3.37
CA ALA A 13 -7.52 -4.43 -1.98
C ALA A 13 -8.26 -3.09 -1.81
N GLY A 14 -8.20 -2.18 -2.78
CA GLY A 14 -8.80 -0.83 -2.69
C GLY A 14 -7.86 0.24 -2.13
N LYS A 15 -6.54 0.07 -2.26
CA LYS A 15 -5.52 1.00 -1.77
C LYS A 15 -5.66 2.41 -2.33
N THR A 16 -5.84 2.53 -3.65
CA THR A 16 -6.04 3.84 -4.30
C THR A 16 -7.32 4.51 -3.81
N THR A 17 -8.40 3.74 -3.61
CA THR A 17 -9.64 4.26 -3.04
C THR A 17 -9.48 4.70 -1.58
N LEU A 18 -8.67 3.99 -0.77
CA LEU A 18 -8.31 4.44 0.58
C LEU A 18 -7.58 5.80 0.51
N PHE A 19 -6.63 5.95 -0.42
CA PHE A 19 -5.97 7.23 -0.63
C PHE A 19 -6.99 8.32 -0.97
N GLU A 20 -7.76 8.14 -2.03
CA GLU A 20 -8.68 9.16 -2.56
C GLU A 20 -9.74 9.58 -1.54
N ARG A 21 -10.33 8.63 -0.82
CA ARG A 21 -11.49 8.89 0.05
C ARG A 21 -11.14 9.18 1.49
N VAL A 22 -10.01 8.67 1.99
CA VAL A 22 -9.66 8.76 3.41
C VAL A 22 -8.43 9.65 3.61
N LEU A 23 -7.33 9.40 2.90
CA LEU A 23 -6.07 10.08 3.19
C LEU A 23 -5.91 11.42 2.47
N SER A 24 -6.30 11.52 1.20
CA SER A 24 -6.15 12.73 0.39
C SER A 24 -6.89 13.94 0.98
N PRO A 25 -8.16 13.83 1.42
CA PRO A 25 -8.90 14.98 1.98
C PRO A 25 -8.28 15.56 3.24
N ILE A 26 -7.59 14.71 4.02
CA ILE A 26 -7.00 15.06 5.32
C ILE A 26 -5.55 15.52 5.15
N THR A 27 -4.74 14.76 4.42
CA THR A 27 -3.29 14.96 4.34
C THR A 27 -2.90 15.98 3.28
N ARG A 28 -3.65 16.07 2.17
CA ARG A 28 -3.33 16.88 0.98
C ARG A 28 -1.90 16.68 0.44
N LEU A 29 -1.30 15.53 0.74
CA LEU A 29 0.06 15.20 0.32
C LEU A 29 0.10 14.70 -1.13
N PRO A 30 1.22 14.94 -1.85
CA PRO A 30 1.39 14.42 -3.20
C PRO A 30 1.39 12.88 -3.21
N PHE A 31 0.73 12.29 -4.20
CA PHE A 31 0.64 10.83 -4.37
C PHE A 31 1.57 10.34 -5.45
N ILE A 32 2.61 9.61 -5.05
CA ILE A 32 3.61 9.05 -5.97
C ILE A 32 3.25 7.59 -6.26
N ASN A 33 2.52 7.38 -7.35
CA ASN A 33 2.00 6.08 -7.78
C ASN A 33 2.33 5.82 -9.25
N ALA A 34 2.81 4.61 -9.56
CA ALA A 34 3.22 4.24 -10.91
C ALA A 34 2.04 4.24 -11.90
N ASP A 35 0.88 3.71 -11.53
CA ASP A 35 -0.30 3.67 -12.39
C ASP A 35 -0.83 5.09 -12.69
N VAL A 36 -0.70 6.03 -11.73
CA VAL A 36 -1.05 7.45 -11.94
C VAL A 36 -0.08 8.09 -12.93
N LEU A 37 1.22 7.87 -12.74
CA LEU A 37 2.24 8.39 -13.67
C LEU A 37 2.09 7.77 -15.06
N ALA A 38 1.76 6.48 -15.16
CA ALA A 38 1.52 5.81 -16.43
C ALA A 38 0.40 6.51 -17.21
N ARG A 39 -0.75 6.74 -16.55
CA ARG A 39 -1.90 7.47 -17.16
C ARG A 39 -1.57 8.90 -17.55
N GLN A 40 -0.67 9.56 -16.83
CA GLN A 40 -0.28 10.95 -17.11
C GLN A 40 0.69 11.04 -18.30
N HIS A 41 1.62 10.10 -18.41
CA HIS A 41 2.67 10.12 -19.44
C HIS A 41 2.28 9.38 -20.72
N TRP A 42 1.48 8.32 -20.62
CA TRP A 42 1.09 7.43 -21.73
C TRP A 42 -0.41 7.11 -21.68
N PRO A 43 -1.28 8.11 -21.86
CA PRO A 43 -2.73 7.89 -21.82
C PRO A 43 -3.16 6.92 -22.94
N GLY A 44 -3.76 5.78 -22.56
CA GLY A 44 -4.20 4.73 -23.47
C GLY A 44 -3.14 3.69 -23.84
N ASP A 45 -1.92 3.80 -23.33
CA ASP A 45 -0.84 2.81 -23.51
C ASP A 45 -0.10 2.53 -22.18
N GLU A 46 -0.81 2.64 -21.06
CA GLU A 46 -0.23 2.56 -19.72
C GLU A 46 0.40 1.19 -19.42
N GLU A 47 -0.16 0.13 -20.00
CA GLU A 47 0.30 -1.25 -19.78
C GLU A 47 1.65 -1.50 -20.44
N ALA A 48 1.88 -0.98 -21.65
CA ALA A 48 3.15 -1.12 -22.35
C ALA A 48 4.29 -0.41 -21.60
N HIS A 49 3.98 0.69 -20.91
CA HIS A 49 4.95 1.52 -20.19
C HIS A 49 4.97 1.30 -18.67
N GLY A 50 4.46 0.16 -18.19
CA GLY A 50 4.40 -0.14 -16.76
C GLY A 50 5.78 -0.16 -16.07
N HIS A 51 6.83 -0.56 -16.79
CA HIS A 51 8.21 -0.58 -16.27
C HIS A 51 8.78 0.85 -16.13
N GLU A 52 8.60 1.69 -17.14
CA GLU A 52 9.02 3.08 -17.15
C GLU A 52 8.27 3.88 -16.08
N ALA A 53 6.95 3.70 -15.97
CA ALA A 53 6.16 4.31 -14.92
C ALA A 53 6.60 3.90 -13.50
N ALA A 54 6.97 2.62 -13.32
CA ALA A 54 7.50 2.14 -12.04
C ALA A 54 8.86 2.76 -11.71
N ALA A 55 9.73 2.95 -12.72
CA ALA A 55 11.02 3.61 -12.59
C ALA A 55 10.85 5.10 -12.25
N LEU A 56 9.98 5.82 -12.95
CA LEU A 56 9.64 7.22 -12.66
C LEU A 56 9.11 7.39 -11.24
N ALA A 57 8.20 6.50 -10.82
CA ALA A 57 7.68 6.52 -9.45
C ALA A 57 8.78 6.29 -8.41
N ALA A 58 9.76 5.41 -8.70
CA ALA A 58 10.89 5.16 -7.82
C ALA A 58 11.81 6.39 -7.71
N GLN A 59 12.12 7.02 -8.84
CA GLN A 59 12.91 8.24 -8.89
C GLN A 59 12.22 9.39 -8.15
N ALA A 60 10.92 9.60 -8.37
CA ALA A 60 10.15 10.64 -7.67
C ALA A 60 10.14 10.43 -6.15
N ARG A 61 9.99 9.19 -5.67
CA ARG A 61 10.11 8.87 -4.24
C ARG A 61 11.50 9.19 -3.69
N GLN A 62 12.56 8.81 -4.41
CA GLN A 62 13.93 9.09 -3.99
C GLN A 62 14.23 10.60 -3.96
N GLN A 63 13.71 11.36 -4.92
CA GLN A 63 13.80 12.83 -4.92
C GLN A 63 13.05 13.44 -3.74
N ALA A 64 11.82 13.00 -3.46
CA ALA A 64 11.06 13.47 -2.30
C ALA A 64 11.82 13.20 -0.99
N LEU A 65 12.34 11.98 -0.83
CA LEU A 65 13.19 11.59 0.31
C LEU A 65 14.42 12.48 0.45
N ALA A 66 15.14 12.74 -0.66
CA ALA A 66 16.33 13.60 -0.66
C ALA A 66 16.02 15.07 -0.31
N GLN A 67 14.84 15.56 -0.69
CA GLN A 67 14.41 16.93 -0.44
C GLN A 67 13.69 17.12 0.90
N GLY A 68 13.43 16.04 1.65
CA GLY A 68 12.65 16.13 2.89
C GLY A 68 11.18 16.51 2.66
N LEU A 69 10.60 16.15 1.50
CA LEU A 69 9.21 16.42 1.18
C LEU A 69 8.29 15.28 1.61
N SER A 70 7.22 15.59 2.34
CA SER A 70 6.20 14.61 2.70
C SER A 70 5.41 14.11 1.49
N PHE A 71 5.11 12.81 1.42
CA PHE A 71 4.37 12.21 0.31
C PHE A 71 3.59 10.97 0.72
N VAL A 72 2.67 10.57 -0.16
CA VAL A 72 1.97 9.29 -0.09
C VAL A 72 2.49 8.37 -1.19
N ALA A 73 2.73 7.11 -0.87
CA ALA A 73 3.05 6.08 -1.85
C ALA A 73 2.16 4.85 -1.66
N GLU A 74 1.89 4.15 -2.76
CA GLU A 74 1.16 2.88 -2.76
C GLU A 74 2.05 1.75 -3.28
N THR A 75 1.94 0.56 -2.69
CA THR A 75 2.65 -0.64 -3.15
C THR A 75 1.91 -1.92 -2.75
N VAL A 76 2.11 -3.00 -3.49
CA VAL A 76 1.64 -4.34 -3.07
C VAL A 76 2.46 -4.88 -1.89
N PHE A 77 3.71 -4.41 -1.73
CA PHE A 77 4.62 -4.83 -0.66
C PHE A 77 5.06 -6.31 -0.72
N SER A 78 5.04 -6.92 -1.91
CA SER A 78 5.38 -8.34 -2.11
C SER A 78 6.86 -8.60 -2.47
N HIS A 79 7.77 -7.66 -2.20
CA HIS A 79 9.21 -7.80 -2.50
C HIS A 79 10.06 -7.15 -1.41
N PRO A 80 11.18 -7.76 -0.96
CA PRO A 80 12.01 -7.23 0.12
C PRO A 80 12.52 -5.80 -0.08
N SER A 81 12.73 -5.37 -1.34
CA SER A 81 13.13 -3.99 -1.65
C SER A 81 12.15 -2.92 -1.15
N LYS A 82 10.91 -3.28 -0.79
CA LYS A 82 9.96 -2.33 -0.19
C LYS A 82 10.27 -2.03 1.28
N LEU A 83 10.96 -2.93 1.98
CA LEU A 83 11.51 -2.66 3.32
C LEU A 83 12.61 -1.59 3.24
N ALA A 84 13.41 -1.61 2.18
CA ALA A 84 14.47 -0.60 1.98
C ALA A 84 13.89 0.82 1.87
N LEU A 85 12.71 1.01 1.26
CA LEU A 85 12.03 2.31 1.23
C LEU A 85 11.69 2.81 2.65
N VAL A 86 11.18 1.93 3.51
CA VAL A 86 10.86 2.27 4.91
C VAL A 86 12.14 2.63 5.66
N GLN A 87 13.19 1.83 5.52
CA GLN A 87 14.48 2.05 6.16
C GLN A 87 15.15 3.36 5.72
N ASP A 88 15.15 3.66 4.42
CA ASP A 88 15.71 4.89 3.85
C ASP A 88 14.94 6.12 4.34
N ALA A 89 13.61 6.05 4.42
CA ALA A 89 12.79 7.12 4.98
C ALA A 89 13.16 7.39 6.46
N GLN A 90 13.25 6.34 7.28
CA GLN A 90 13.61 6.47 8.69
C GLN A 90 15.02 7.04 8.89
N ALA A 91 15.99 6.56 8.11
CA ALA A 91 17.38 7.05 8.16
C ALA A 91 17.47 8.55 7.84
N ARG A 92 16.51 9.08 7.07
CA ARG A 92 16.39 10.51 6.72
C ARG A 92 15.49 11.30 7.67
N GLY A 93 15.07 10.71 8.79
CA GLY A 93 14.26 11.38 9.81
C GLY A 93 12.78 11.56 9.44
N TYR A 94 12.26 10.74 8.51
CA TYR A 94 10.82 10.72 8.24
C TYR A 94 10.07 9.99 9.34
N LEU A 95 8.89 10.49 9.68
CA LEU A 95 7.84 9.67 10.25
C LEU A 95 7.27 8.76 9.15
N VAL A 96 7.12 7.47 9.44
CA VAL A 96 6.53 6.49 8.54
C VAL A 96 5.20 6.01 9.11
N HIS A 97 4.12 6.35 8.41
CA HIS A 97 2.77 5.88 8.70
C HIS A 97 2.36 4.83 7.68
N LEU A 98 2.26 3.57 8.12
CA LEU A 98 1.89 2.44 7.29
C LEU A 98 0.36 2.21 7.35
N HIS A 99 -0.29 2.14 6.19
CA HIS A 99 -1.71 1.80 6.05
C HIS A 99 -1.82 0.46 5.33
N VAL A 100 -2.25 -0.58 6.05
CA VAL A 100 -2.40 -1.93 5.52
C VAL A 100 -3.86 -2.18 5.18
N VAL A 101 -4.14 -2.63 3.96
CA VAL A 101 -5.50 -2.96 3.51
C VAL A 101 -5.66 -4.46 3.33
N LEU A 102 -6.55 -5.06 4.11
CA LEU A 102 -6.84 -6.48 4.12
C LEU A 102 -8.02 -6.83 3.22
N VAL A 103 -7.85 -7.88 2.42
CA VAL A 103 -8.93 -8.57 1.70
C VAL A 103 -8.60 -10.07 1.59
N PRO A 104 -9.61 -10.96 1.58
CA PRO A 104 -9.42 -12.36 1.24
C PRO A 104 -8.80 -12.51 -0.16
N VAL A 105 -7.98 -13.53 -0.36
CA VAL A 105 -7.30 -13.76 -1.65
C VAL A 105 -8.31 -13.93 -2.81
N GLU A 106 -9.41 -14.63 -2.59
CA GLU A 106 -10.46 -14.81 -3.59
C GLU A 106 -11.12 -13.47 -3.97
N LEU A 107 -11.33 -12.58 -3.00
CA LEU A 107 -11.88 -11.26 -3.27
C LEU A 107 -10.89 -10.38 -4.05
N SER A 108 -9.59 -10.48 -3.73
CA SER A 108 -8.51 -9.85 -4.49
C SER A 108 -8.52 -10.31 -5.95
N VAL A 109 -8.58 -11.62 -6.20
CA VAL A 109 -8.66 -12.21 -7.56
C VAL A 109 -9.90 -11.73 -8.30
N ALA A 110 -11.08 -11.81 -7.67
CA ALA A 110 -12.33 -11.38 -8.28
C ALA A 110 -12.32 -9.89 -8.68
N ARG A 111 -11.81 -9.01 -7.80
CA ARG A 111 -11.69 -7.57 -8.08
C ARG A 111 -10.69 -7.25 -9.18
N VAL A 112 -9.58 -7.98 -9.26
CA VAL A 112 -8.60 -7.83 -10.36
C VAL A 112 -9.23 -8.24 -11.70
N LYS A 113 -9.94 -9.38 -11.74
CA LYS A 113 -10.65 -9.84 -12.94
C LYS A 113 -11.71 -8.82 -13.40
N LEU A 114 -12.53 -8.32 -12.48
CA LEU A 114 -13.55 -7.32 -12.78
C LEU A 114 -12.94 -6.03 -13.35
N ARG A 115 -11.86 -5.53 -12.73
CA ARG A 115 -11.17 -4.33 -13.20
C ARG A 115 -10.54 -4.52 -14.58
N SER A 116 -9.96 -5.68 -14.83
CA SER A 116 -9.40 -6.04 -16.15
C SER A 116 -10.48 -6.05 -17.23
N ALA A 117 -11.65 -6.64 -16.93
CA ALA A 117 -12.82 -6.61 -17.82
C ALA A 117 -13.37 -5.19 -18.08
N GLN A 118 -13.05 -4.21 -17.23
CA GLN A 118 -13.42 -2.80 -17.36
C GLN A 118 -12.32 -1.95 -18.01
N GLY A 119 -11.29 -2.56 -18.61
CA GLY A 119 -10.21 -1.86 -19.31
C GLY A 119 -9.06 -1.39 -18.40
N GLY A 120 -8.98 -1.87 -17.16
CA GLY A 120 -7.81 -1.66 -16.31
C GLY A 120 -6.71 -2.70 -16.50
N HIS A 121 -5.53 -2.47 -15.93
CA HIS A 121 -4.38 -3.38 -16.08
C HIS A 121 -4.66 -4.81 -15.60
N SER A 122 -4.35 -5.77 -16.47
CA SER A 122 -4.49 -7.20 -16.22
C SER A 122 -3.31 -7.74 -15.40
N VAL A 123 -3.61 -8.51 -14.35
CA VAL A 123 -2.60 -9.23 -13.57
C VAL A 123 -3.00 -10.70 -13.52
N PRO A 124 -2.14 -11.65 -13.95
CA PRO A 124 -2.45 -13.06 -13.89
C PRO A 124 -2.83 -13.50 -12.47
N GLU A 125 -3.82 -14.37 -12.36
CA GLU A 125 -4.35 -14.83 -11.06
C GLU A 125 -3.25 -15.45 -10.18
N GLU A 126 -2.40 -16.29 -10.76
CA GLU A 126 -1.24 -16.89 -10.08
C GLU A 126 -0.37 -15.82 -9.42
N ARG A 127 -0.03 -14.77 -10.17
CA ARG A 127 0.76 -13.64 -9.66
C ARG A 127 0.03 -12.87 -8.55
N VAL A 128 -1.29 -12.75 -8.60
CA VAL A 128 -2.08 -12.15 -7.52
C VAL A 128 -1.97 -12.99 -6.24
N ARG A 129 -2.12 -14.32 -6.35
CA ARG A 129 -2.05 -15.26 -5.23
C ARG A 129 -0.65 -15.30 -4.60
N GLU A 130 0.40 -15.40 -5.42
CA GLU A 130 1.79 -15.37 -4.97
C GLU A 130 2.12 -14.08 -4.21
N ARG A 131 1.73 -12.93 -4.77
CA ARG A 131 1.95 -11.63 -4.14
C ARG A 131 1.21 -11.53 -2.83
N HIS A 132 -0.05 -11.99 -2.79
CA HIS A 132 -0.87 -12.04 -1.57
C HIS A 132 -0.13 -12.80 -0.47
N GLN A 133 0.34 -14.02 -0.73
CA GLN A 133 1.06 -14.81 0.27
C GLN A 133 2.36 -14.13 0.76
N ARG A 134 3.18 -13.61 -0.16
CA ARG A 134 4.50 -13.04 0.17
C ARG A 134 4.43 -11.75 0.98
N LEU A 135 3.39 -10.94 0.82
CA LEU A 135 3.39 -9.58 1.35
C LEU A 135 3.24 -9.52 2.88
N TRP A 136 2.61 -10.52 3.52
CA TRP A 136 2.23 -10.44 4.94
C TRP A 136 3.43 -10.45 5.89
N SER A 137 4.41 -11.33 5.65
CA SER A 137 5.64 -11.36 6.46
C SER A 137 6.49 -10.10 6.27
N LEU A 138 6.45 -9.51 5.08
CA LEU A 138 7.14 -8.25 4.78
C LEU A 138 6.43 -7.07 5.44
N LEU A 139 5.10 -7.04 5.44
CA LEU A 139 4.34 -5.99 6.13
C LEU A 139 4.49 -6.05 7.65
N ALA A 140 4.56 -7.24 8.24
CA ALA A 140 4.84 -7.36 9.68
C ALA A 140 6.20 -6.75 10.05
N GLN A 141 7.23 -7.02 9.23
CA GLN A 141 8.56 -6.39 9.39
C GLN A 141 8.53 -4.87 9.19
N ALA A 142 7.73 -4.39 8.24
CA ALA A 142 7.55 -2.95 8.03
C ALA A 142 6.82 -2.29 9.21
N ALA A 143 5.80 -2.95 9.76
CA ALA A 143 5.01 -2.45 10.88
C ALA A 143 5.78 -2.38 12.20
N GLN A 144 6.75 -3.28 12.41
CA GLN A 144 7.71 -3.17 13.53
C GLN A 144 8.56 -1.90 13.47
N ARG A 145 8.83 -1.43 12.25
CA ARG A 145 9.68 -0.27 12.00
C ARG A 145 8.90 1.02 11.92
N ALA A 146 7.69 1.00 11.38
CA ALA A 146 6.86 2.19 11.21
C ALA A 146 6.52 2.84 12.55
N ASP A 147 6.46 4.18 12.55
CA ASP A 147 6.03 4.96 13.72
C ASP A 147 4.57 4.68 14.06
N SER A 148 3.73 4.54 13.04
CA SER A 148 2.33 4.14 13.17
C SER A 148 1.93 3.15 12.09
N THR A 149 1.14 2.14 12.45
CA THR A 149 0.50 1.22 11.50
C THR A 149 -1.00 1.18 11.74
N ARG A 150 -1.80 1.38 10.69
CA ARG A 150 -3.25 1.18 10.70
C ARG A 150 -3.63 0.05 9.76
N VAL A 151 -4.41 -0.89 10.25
CA VAL A 151 -4.86 -2.06 9.50
C VAL A 151 -6.36 -1.92 9.22
N TYR A 152 -6.73 -1.91 7.95
CA TYR A 152 -8.10 -1.73 7.48
C TYR A 152 -8.62 -3.03 6.86
N ASP A 153 -9.78 -3.50 7.30
CA ASP A 153 -10.55 -4.55 6.66
C ASP A 153 -11.41 -3.94 5.54
N ASN A 154 -11.18 -4.36 4.30
CA ASN A 154 -11.94 -3.92 3.14
C ASN A 154 -12.67 -5.09 2.44
N SER A 155 -13.03 -6.12 3.20
CA SER A 155 -13.77 -7.28 2.71
C SER A 155 -15.28 -7.02 2.52
N SER A 156 -15.86 -6.08 3.27
CA SER A 156 -17.28 -5.74 3.20
C SER A 156 -17.53 -4.47 2.36
N ALA A 157 -18.40 -4.57 1.36
CA ALA A 157 -18.86 -3.40 0.60
C ALA A 157 -19.78 -2.47 1.41
N ARG A 158 -20.46 -2.98 2.45
CA ARG A 158 -21.33 -2.16 3.33
C ARG A 158 -20.53 -1.33 4.32
N HIS A 159 -19.38 -1.84 4.74
CA HIS A 159 -18.49 -1.21 5.71
C HIS A 159 -17.06 -1.20 5.16
N PRO A 160 -16.78 -0.41 4.10
CA PRO A 160 -15.46 -0.35 3.50
C PRO A 160 -14.46 0.29 4.47
N PHE A 161 -13.22 -0.19 4.43
CA PHE A 161 -12.10 0.32 5.24
C PHE A 161 -12.38 0.38 6.76
N ARG A 162 -13.01 -0.66 7.32
CA ARG A 162 -13.17 -0.77 8.77
C ARG A 162 -11.80 -0.86 9.43
N LEU A 163 -11.48 0.05 10.35
CA LEU A 163 -10.23 0.00 11.12
C LEU A 163 -10.26 -1.22 12.05
N ALA A 164 -9.39 -2.18 11.80
CA ALA A 164 -9.33 -3.45 12.53
C ALA A 164 -8.23 -3.46 13.59
N ALA A 165 -7.15 -2.71 13.40
CA ALA A 165 -6.09 -2.57 14.39
C ALA A 165 -5.30 -1.28 14.17
N THR A 166 -4.77 -0.73 15.26
CA THR A 166 -3.80 0.36 15.24
C THR A 166 -2.58 -0.05 16.05
N TYR A 167 -1.39 0.30 15.57
CA TYR A 167 -0.14 0.10 16.26
C TYR A 167 0.66 1.41 16.27
N GLU A 168 1.37 1.68 17.36
CA GLU A 168 2.39 2.73 17.47
C GLU A 168 3.70 2.09 17.93
N HIS A 169 4.78 2.33 17.17
CA HIS A 169 6.09 1.71 17.41
C HIS A 169 6.00 0.18 17.64
N GLY A 170 5.21 -0.50 16.81
CA GLY A 170 4.99 -1.95 16.89
C GLY A 170 4.08 -2.43 18.03
N ARG A 171 3.57 -1.54 18.89
CA ARG A 171 2.67 -1.90 20.00
C ARG A 171 1.22 -1.60 19.65
N ALA A 172 0.32 -2.52 19.94
CA ALA A 172 -1.11 -2.33 19.69
C ALA A 172 -1.66 -1.17 20.52
N LEU A 173 -2.43 -0.30 19.87
CA LEU A 173 -3.14 0.82 20.48
C LEU A 173 -4.65 0.55 20.38
N GLY A 174 -5.23 0.12 21.50
CA GLY A 174 -6.66 -0.19 21.60
C GLY A 174 -7.02 -1.62 21.15
N PRO A 175 -8.32 -1.90 20.94
CA PRO A 175 -8.80 -3.24 20.60
C PRO A 175 -8.36 -3.64 19.18
N ILE A 176 -8.11 -4.95 19.03
CA ILE A 176 -7.81 -5.60 17.76
C ILE A 176 -9.04 -6.41 17.34
N GLU A 177 -9.63 -6.05 16.20
CA GLU A 177 -10.85 -6.65 15.65
C GLU A 177 -10.60 -7.21 14.24
N LEU A 178 -9.53 -8.00 14.11
CA LEU A 178 -9.18 -8.64 12.85
C LEU A 178 -10.21 -9.70 12.44
N PRO A 179 -10.56 -9.80 11.15
CA PRO A 179 -11.35 -10.92 10.66
C PRO A 179 -10.66 -12.27 10.92
N THR A 180 -11.43 -13.33 11.14
CA THR A 180 -10.90 -14.68 11.40
C THR A 180 -10.04 -15.24 10.27
N TRP A 181 -10.27 -14.81 9.03
CA TRP A 181 -9.47 -15.19 7.87
C TRP A 181 -8.18 -14.38 7.71
N SER A 182 -7.96 -13.35 8.53
CA SER A 182 -6.90 -12.37 8.34
C SER A 182 -5.52 -13.02 8.30
N PRO A 183 -4.73 -12.80 7.24
CA PRO A 183 -3.34 -13.24 7.18
C PRO A 183 -2.39 -12.26 7.90
N TRP A 184 -2.93 -11.22 8.53
CA TRP A 184 -2.13 -10.23 9.24
C TRP A 184 -1.36 -10.88 10.38
N LEU A 185 -0.05 -10.69 10.36
CA LEU A 185 0.83 -11.10 11.44
C LEU A 185 1.09 -9.86 12.30
N GLU A 186 0.69 -9.92 13.57
CA GLU A 186 0.95 -8.81 14.49
C GLU A 186 2.45 -8.52 14.56
N PRO A 187 2.87 -7.24 14.49
CA PRO A 187 4.26 -6.88 14.68
C PRO A 187 4.70 -7.32 16.08
N ARG A 188 5.81 -8.06 16.14
CA ARG A 188 6.44 -8.44 17.42
C ARG A 188 7.67 -7.56 17.63
N PRO A 189 7.77 -6.77 18.71
CA PRO A 189 8.93 -5.93 18.98
C PRO A 189 10.20 -6.76 19.22
#